data_AF-A0ABD3F4U4-F1
#
_entry.id   AF-A0ABD3F4U4-F1
#
_cell.length_a   1.000
_cell.length_b   1.000
_cell.length_c   1.000
_cell.angle_alpha   90.00
_cell.angle_beta   90.00
_cell.angle_gamma   90.00
#
_symmetry.space_group_name_H-M   'P 1'
#
loop_
_entity.id
_entity.type
_entity.pdbx_description
1 polymer ?
#
loop_
_entity_poly.entity_id
_entity_poly.type
_entity_poly.pdbx_seq_one_letter_code
_entity_poly.pdbx_strand_id
1 'polypeptide(L)'
;MLSRTIRQVASQAKRQGARMVSTKHSSVNGKGALDGAYKVFMKSTPVYVTTVLIAALVVEGVYGSATSYIWEASNRGRLYHHIDWSKFDEEEEEEEEEEEEEEEEEEDAHDEDEE
;
A
#
# COMPACT_ATOMS: atom_id res chain seq x y z
N MET A 1 84.76 16.44 30.88
CA MET A 1 83.50 16.49 30.10
C MET A 1 82.35 16.07 31.01
N LEU A 2 81.77 16.99 31.79
CA LEU A 2 80.54 17.74 31.48
C LEU A 2 79.29 16.87 31.25
N SER A 3 78.81 16.26 32.34
CA SER A 3 77.48 16.48 32.94
C SER A 3 76.26 16.60 32.00
N ARG A 4 75.67 15.48 31.52
CA ARG A 4 74.35 15.52 30.84
C ARG A 4 73.53 14.23 30.95
N THR A 5 73.00 13.88 32.13
CA THR A 5 71.92 12.86 32.17
C THR A 5 71.01 12.92 33.40
N ILE A 6 70.45 14.09 33.74
CA ILE A 6 69.39 14.18 34.78
C ILE A 6 68.07 14.74 34.21
N ARG A 7 68.02 15.10 32.93
CA ARG A 7 66.90 15.87 32.36
C ARG A 7 65.82 15.05 31.64
N GLN A 8 65.83 13.72 31.73
CA GLN A 8 64.86 12.87 31.01
C GLN A 8 63.78 12.20 31.87
N VAL A 9 63.85 12.28 33.20
CA VAL A 9 62.84 11.66 34.09
C VAL A 9 61.64 12.56 34.42
N ALA A 10 61.72 13.86 34.16
CA ALA A 10 60.63 14.80 34.48
C ALA A 10 59.52 14.90 33.42
N SER A 11 59.70 14.31 32.23
CA SER A 11 58.73 14.43 31.12
C SER A 11 57.70 13.30 31.06
N GLN A 12 57.88 12.20 31.80
CA GLN A 12 56.91 11.10 31.85
C GLN A 12 55.73 11.37 32.81
N ALA A 13 55.93 12.18 33.85
CA ALA A 13 54.89 12.46 34.85
C ALA A 13 53.74 13.37 34.34
N LYS A 14 53.94 14.12 33.24
CA LYS A 14 52.89 14.98 32.66
C LYS A 14 51.92 14.26 31.72
N ARG A 15 52.15 13.00 31.36
CA ARG A 15 51.29 12.24 30.44
C ARG A 15 50.32 11.28 31.13
N GLN A 16 50.44 11.07 32.43
CA GLN A 16 49.51 10.22 33.20
C GLN A 16 48.28 10.97 33.74
N GLY A 17 48.12 12.27 33.42
CA GLY A 17 46.95 13.08 33.78
C GLY A 17 45.86 13.14 32.70
N ALA A 18 45.97 12.34 31.63
CA ALA A 18 44.88 12.19 30.68
C ALA A 18 43.77 11.41 31.38
N ARG A 19 42.78 12.16 31.86
CA ARG A 19 41.51 11.69 32.40
C ARG A 19 41.04 10.49 31.59
N MET A 20 41.24 9.28 32.11
CA MET A 20 40.43 8.14 31.74
C MET A 20 39.05 8.40 32.35
N VAL A 21 38.31 9.32 31.73
CA VAL A 21 36.85 9.26 31.79
C VAL A 21 36.53 8.01 30.99
N SER A 22 36.52 6.88 31.70
CA SER A 22 35.74 5.73 31.28
C SER A 22 34.31 6.25 31.27
N THR A 23 33.88 6.75 30.12
CA THR A 23 32.46 6.84 29.82
C THR A 23 32.00 5.39 29.87
N LYS A 24 31.51 4.95 31.03
CA LYS A 24 30.74 3.72 31.13
C LYS A 24 29.66 3.87 30.08
N HIS A 25 29.79 3.13 28.99
CA HIS A 25 28.82 3.11 27.91
C HIS A 25 27.49 2.75 28.56
N SER A 26 26.58 3.71 28.67
CA SER A 26 25.34 3.52 29.40
C SER A 26 24.60 2.35 28.78
N SER A 27 24.28 1.33 29.58
CA SER A 27 23.53 0.14 29.15
C SER A 27 22.05 0.42 28.82
N VAL A 28 21.68 1.70 28.65
CA VAL A 28 20.37 2.14 28.17
C VAL A 28 20.19 1.79 26.68
N ASN A 29 21.29 1.51 25.96
CA ASN A 29 21.31 0.98 24.59
C ASN A 29 21.30 -0.56 24.50
N GLY A 30 20.62 -1.26 25.42
CA GLY A 30 20.28 -2.67 25.18
C GLY A 30 19.58 -2.81 23.82
N LYS A 31 19.77 -3.93 23.10
CA LYS A 31 19.09 -4.23 21.83
C LYS A 31 17.57 -4.15 22.03
N GLY A 32 17.00 -2.96 21.83
CA GLY A 32 15.56 -2.74 21.86
C GLY A 32 14.92 -3.35 20.62
N ALA A 33 13.61 -3.60 20.66
CA ALA A 33 12.88 -4.15 19.51
C ALA A 33 13.05 -3.32 18.22
N LEU A 34 13.35 -2.02 18.37
CA LEU A 34 13.56 -1.09 17.26
C LEU A 34 15.04 -0.94 16.84
N ASP A 35 15.98 -1.60 17.51
CA ASP A 35 17.42 -1.50 17.18
C ASP A 35 17.73 -2.04 15.78
N GLY A 36 16.98 -3.06 15.34
CA GLY A 36 17.05 -3.57 13.97
C GLY A 36 16.56 -2.55 12.94
N ALA A 37 15.39 -1.95 13.17
CA ALA A 37 14.83 -0.91 12.30
C ALA A 37 15.73 0.32 12.24
N TYR A 38 16.29 0.74 13.38
CA TYR A 38 17.22 1.87 13.46
C TYR A 38 18.48 1.62 12.62
N LYS A 39 19.06 0.41 12.69
CA LYS A 39 20.26 0.05 11.91
C LYS A 39 20.02 -0.04 10.41
N VAL A 40 18.79 -0.36 9.99
CA VAL A 40 18.42 -0.50 8.58
C VAL A 40 18.03 0.86 7.98
N PHE A 41 17.15 1.60 8.66
CA PHE A 41 16.50 2.78 8.09
C PHE A 41 17.08 4.12 8.61
N MET A 42 17.72 4.14 9.78
CA MET A 42 18.14 5.38 10.46
C MET A 42 19.66 5.50 10.64
N LYS A 43 20.45 4.57 10.09
CA LYS A 43 21.91 4.54 10.27
C LYS A 43 22.63 5.73 9.63
N SER A 44 22.12 6.27 8.52
CA SER A 44 22.73 7.41 7.83
C SER A 44 21.69 8.42 7.35
N THR A 45 22.04 9.70 7.40
CA THR A 45 21.17 10.82 7.01
C THR A 45 20.54 10.66 5.62
N PRO A 46 21.28 10.31 4.54
CA PRO A 46 20.65 10.16 3.22
C PRO A 46 19.67 8.98 3.17
N VAL A 47 19.99 7.84 3.81
CA VAL A 47 19.10 6.66 3.85
C VAL A 47 17.84 6.97 4.66
N TYR A 48 17.98 7.72 5.75
CA TYR A 48 16.86 8.15 6.56
C TYR A 48 15.90 9.03 5.76
N VAL A 49 16.42 10.05 5.07
CA VAL A 49 15.59 10.97 4.27
C VAL A 49 14.88 10.22 3.15
N THR A 50 15.56 9.33 2.42
CA THR A 50 14.92 8.55 1.36
C THR A 50 13.85 7.60 1.91
N THR A 51 14.10 6.97 3.05
CA THR A 51 13.11 6.12 3.72
C THR A 51 11.87 6.91 4.11
N VAL A 52 12.04 8.12 4.65
CA VAL A 52 10.91 9.00 5.02
C VAL A 52 10.08 9.38 3.79
N LEU A 53 10.73 9.72 2.67
CA LEU A 53 10.01 10.05 1.43
C LEU A 53 9.22 8.87 0.89
N ILE A 54 9.81 7.68 0.86
CA ILE A 54 9.12 6.46 0.41
C ILE A 54 7.95 6.15 1.35
N ALA A 55 8.18 6.23 2.67
CA ALA A 55 7.13 6.00 3.65
C ALA A 55 5.98 7.00 3.50
N ALA A 56 6.27 8.27 3.21
CA ALA A 56 5.25 9.29 2.98
C ALA A 56 4.35 8.94 1.78
N LEU A 57 4.95 8.52 0.64
CA LEU A 57 4.19 8.11 -0.54
C LEU A 57 3.29 6.89 -0.27
N VAL A 58 3.80 5.91 0.46
CA VAL A 58 3.02 4.71 0.84
C VAL A 58 1.87 5.09 1.75
N VAL A 59 2.15 5.91 2.78
CA VAL A 59 1.13 6.38 3.72
C VAL A 59 0.06 7.19 3.00
N GLU A 60 0.42 8.07 2.07
CA GLU A 60 -0.53 8.87 1.31
C GLU A 60 -1.50 8.00 0.49
N GLY A 61 -0.98 6.98 -0.22
CA GLY A 61 -1.82 6.06 -0.99
C GLY A 61 -2.78 5.24 -0.13
N VAL A 62 -2.31 4.73 1.01
CA VAL A 62 -3.15 3.97 1.95
C VAL A 62 -4.14 4.88 2.66
N TYR A 63 -3.70 6.07 3.08
CA TYR A 63 -4.54 7.01 3.81
C TYR A 63 -5.70 7.51 2.95
N GLY A 64 -5.46 7.82 1.67
CA GLY A 64 -6.51 8.23 0.74
C GLY A 64 -7.59 7.15 0.57
N SER A 65 -7.16 5.92 0.27
CA SER A 65 -8.10 4.79 0.10
C SER A 65 -8.85 4.43 1.38
N ALA A 66 -8.17 4.39 2.52
CA ALA A 66 -8.81 4.09 3.81
C ALA A 66 -9.82 5.16 4.23
N THR A 67 -9.48 6.45 4.04
CA THR A 67 -10.36 7.55 4.39
C THR A 67 -11.59 7.57 3.48
N SER A 68 -11.41 7.39 2.17
CA SER A 68 -12.52 7.27 1.22
C SER A 68 -13.41 6.07 1.57
N TYR A 69 -12.83 4.92 1.88
CA TYR A 69 -13.61 3.74 2.29
C TYR A 69 -14.45 4.01 3.54
N ILE A 70 -13.88 4.63 4.58
CA ILE A 70 -14.60 4.99 5.80
C ILE A 70 -15.74 5.97 5.48
N TRP A 71 -15.46 6.96 4.62
CA TRP A 71 -16.46 7.94 4.19
C TRP A 71 -17.60 7.29 3.40
N GLU A 72 -17.28 6.43 2.45
CA GLU A 72 -18.24 5.70 1.61
C GLU A 72 -19.09 4.75 2.44
N ALA A 73 -18.48 4.04 3.40
CA ALA A 73 -19.20 3.17 4.33
C ALA A 73 -20.25 3.95 5.14
N SER A 74 -19.88 5.15 5.61
CA SER A 74 -20.81 6.02 6.36
C SER A 74 -21.91 6.65 5.48
N ASN A 75 -21.70 6.74 4.17
CA ASN A 75 -22.61 7.40 3.24
C ASN A 75 -23.20 6.43 2.19
N ARG A 76 -23.18 5.13 2.48
CA ARG A 76 -23.62 4.07 1.56
C ARG A 76 -25.03 4.34 1.02
N GLY A 77 -25.20 4.19 -0.29
CA GLY A 77 -26.46 4.44 -1.01
C GLY A 77 -26.76 5.91 -1.32
N ARG A 78 -25.95 6.87 -0.85
CA ARG A 78 -26.10 8.30 -1.18
C ARG A 78 -25.08 8.82 -2.20
N LEU A 79 -24.14 7.99 -2.61
CA LEU A 79 -23.09 8.34 -3.57
C LEU A 79 -23.47 7.92 -4.98
N TYR A 80 -23.02 8.71 -5.94
CA TYR A 80 -23.29 8.53 -7.37
C TYR A 80 -22.90 7.14 -7.88
N HIS A 81 -21.78 6.58 -7.41
CA HIS A 81 -21.30 5.25 -7.80
C HIS A 81 -22.01 4.09 -7.12
N HIS A 82 -22.96 4.34 -6.21
CA HIS A 82 -23.85 3.30 -5.68
C HIS A 82 -25.16 3.17 -6.48
N ILE A 83 -25.40 4.08 -7.42
CA ILE A 83 -26.61 4.06 -8.25
C ILE A 83 -26.44 3.01 -9.34
N ASP A 84 -27.43 2.15 -9.45
CA ASP A 84 -27.50 1.12 -10.48
C ASP A 84 -28.05 1.72 -11.78
N TRP A 85 -27.15 2.01 -12.70
CA TRP A 85 -27.47 2.68 -13.97
C TRP A 85 -28.12 1.74 -14.99
N SER A 86 -27.96 0.42 -14.85
CA SER A 86 -28.58 -0.55 -15.77
C SER A 86 -30.09 -0.62 -15.60
N LYS A 87 -30.66 -0.05 -14.53
CA LYS A 87 -32.11 0.11 -14.37
C LYS A 87 -32.71 1.20 -15.22
N PHE A 88 -31.85 2.03 -15.82
CA PHE A 88 -32.25 3.12 -16.70
C PHE A 88 -31.82 2.85 -18.15
N ASP A 89 -31.17 1.71 -18.43
CA ASP A 89 -31.09 1.22 -19.80
C ASP A 89 -32.49 0.72 -20.17
N GLU A 90 -33.07 1.33 -21.19
CA GLU A 90 -34.27 0.80 -21.84
C GLU A 90 -33.84 -0.55 -22.43
N GLU A 91 -34.31 -1.65 -21.86
CA GLU A 91 -34.24 -2.96 -22.52
C GLU A 91 -34.90 -2.74 -23.89
N GLU A 92 -34.10 -2.77 -24.97
CA GLU A 92 -34.62 -2.86 -26.33
C GLU A 92 -35.52 -4.10 -26.31
N GLU A 93 -36.84 -3.89 -26.24
CA GLU A 93 -37.86 -4.94 -26.28
C GLU A 93 -37.55 -5.80 -27.50
N GLU A 94 -37.05 -7.02 -27.29
CA GLU A 94 -36.91 -8.03 -28.34
C GLU A 94 -38.32 -8.26 -28.91
N GLU A 95 -38.61 -7.63 -30.05
CA GLU A 95 -39.84 -7.83 -30.81
C GLU A 95 -40.00 -9.35 -31.05
N GLU A 96 -40.97 -9.96 -30.36
CA GLU A 96 -41.38 -11.34 -30.59
C GLU A 96 -41.80 -11.46 -32.07
N GLU A 97 -40.96 -12.08 -32.90
CA GLU A 97 -41.28 -12.43 -34.29
C GLU A 97 -42.54 -13.32 -34.27
N GLU A 98 -43.70 -12.75 -34.61
CA GLU A 98 -44.94 -13.49 -34.82
C GLU A 98 -44.71 -14.53 -35.94
N GLU A 99 -44.58 -15.82 -35.57
CA GLU A 99 -44.58 -16.94 -36.51
C GLU A 99 -45.94 -16.96 -37.24
N GLU A 100 -45.98 -16.47 -38.48
CA GLU A 100 -47.16 -16.60 -39.36
C GLU A 100 -47.47 -18.09 -39.58
N GLU A 101 -48.59 -18.57 -39.01
CA GLU A 101 -49.12 -19.91 -39.25
C GLU A 101 -49.49 -20.07 -40.74
N GLU A 102 -48.74 -20.90 -41.47
CA GLU A 102 -49.08 -21.31 -42.84
C GLU A 102 -50.39 -22.14 -42.81
N GLU A 103 -51.50 -21.57 -43.31
CA GLU A 103 -52.76 -22.28 -43.54
C GLU A 103 -52.55 -23.41 -44.58
N GLU A 104 -52.60 -24.67 -44.14
CA GLU A 104 -52.68 -25.82 -45.04
C GLU A 104 -54.05 -25.83 -45.76
N GLU A 105 -54.08 -25.45 -47.05
CA GLU A 105 -55.24 -25.66 -47.92
C GLU A 105 -55.48 -27.17 -48.10
N GLU A 106 -56.58 -27.69 -47.53
CA GLU A 106 -57.04 -29.05 -47.79
C GLU A 106 -57.46 -29.21 -49.26
N GLU A 107 -56.76 -30.11 -49.99
CA GLU A 107 -57.19 -30.61 -51.29
C GLU A 107 -58.51 -31.40 -51.14
N ASP A 108 -59.61 -30.79 -51.58
CA ASP A 108 -60.92 -31.45 -51.74
C ASP A 108 -60.84 -32.53 -52.82
N ALA A 109 -60.59 -33.76 -52.39
CA ALA A 109 -60.72 -34.96 -53.21
C ALA A 109 -62.22 -35.25 -53.44
N HIS A 110 -62.77 -34.64 -54.48
CA HIS A 110 -64.12 -34.93 -54.99
C HIS A 110 -64.11 -36.33 -55.65
N ASP A 111 -64.33 -37.37 -54.85
CA ASP A 111 -64.57 -38.73 -55.33
C ASP A 111 -65.94 -38.78 -56.04
N GLU A 112 -65.92 -39.33 -57.24
CA GLU A 112 -67.08 -39.64 -58.07
C GLU A 112 -67.83 -40.84 -57.44
N ASP A 113 -69.14 -40.73 -57.18
CA ASP A 113 -70.13 -41.79 -57.47
C ASP A 113 -71.55 -41.47 -56.93
N GLU A 114 -72.56 -42.04 -57.62
CA GLU A 114 -74.00 -42.19 -57.30
C GLU A 114 -75.02 -41.29 -58.04
N GLU A 115 -75.37 -41.64 -59.29
CA GLU A 115 -76.62 -42.34 -59.73
C GLU A 115 -76.74 -42.45 -61.26
#